data_AF-A0A5B1QNK0-F1
#
_entry.id   AF-A0A5B1QNK0-F1
#
_cell.length_a   1.000
_cell.length_b   1.000
_cell.length_c   1.000
_cell.angle_alpha   90.00
_cell.angle_beta   90.00
_cell.angle_gamma   90.00
#
_symmetry.space_group_name_H-M   'P 1'
#
loop_
_entity.id
_entity.type
_entity.pdbx_description
1 polymer ?
#
loop_
_entity_poly.entity_id
_entity_poly.type
_entity_poly.pdbx_seq_one_letter_code
_entity_poly.pdbx_strand_id
1 'polypeptide(L)'
;MATRSEADGAALPSMGVGTPQFMGYELLRAESTRHRLSHDLESLFYVALWWARVDISRKEKGTLLALWVEANSDADLCLFKEALLRSAHVSDMVPLWRGFGRFAGHLDNLRNLFREANRTLLGPGYTHDLFKDETVFASVFMAILASE
;
A
#
# COMPACT_ATOMS: atom_id res chain seq x y z
N MET A 1 37.02 -12.39 -0.86
CA MET A 1 35.89 -12.33 -1.83
C MET A 1 35.00 -11.20 -1.38
N ALA A 2 35.15 -10.02 -1.98
CA ALA A 2 34.48 -8.81 -1.53
C ALA A 2 33.03 -8.83 -2.01
N THR A 3 32.08 -8.90 -1.08
CA THR A 3 30.66 -8.67 -1.33
C THR A 3 30.49 -7.22 -1.80
N ARG A 4 30.32 -7.04 -3.11
CA ARG A 4 29.83 -5.78 -3.68
C ARG A 4 28.41 -5.58 -3.16
N SER A 5 28.28 -4.75 -2.13
CA SER A 5 27.04 -4.04 -1.85
C SER A 5 26.76 -3.19 -3.11
N GLU A 6 25.70 -3.52 -3.84
CA GLU A 6 25.11 -2.54 -4.74
C GLU A 6 24.62 -1.37 -3.89
N ALA A 7 24.78 -0.17 -4.42
CA ALA A 7 24.66 1.10 -3.69
C ALA A 7 23.21 1.53 -3.40
N ASP A 8 22.24 0.66 -3.61
CA ASP A 8 20.84 0.87 -3.24
C ASP A 8 20.39 -0.40 -2.53
N GLY A 9 19.70 -0.27 -1.39
CA GLY A 9 19.23 -1.37 -0.54
C GLY A 9 18.19 -2.31 -1.19
N ALA A 10 18.25 -2.51 -2.50
CA ALA A 10 17.36 -3.34 -3.26
C ALA A 10 17.75 -4.83 -3.13
N ALA A 11 16.83 -5.60 -2.55
CA ALA A 11 16.91 -7.06 -2.56
C ALA A 11 16.78 -7.61 -4.00
N LEU A 12 17.41 -8.77 -4.24
CA LEU A 12 17.21 -9.56 -5.46
C LEU A 12 15.71 -9.85 -5.66
N PRO A 13 15.24 -10.10 -6.91
CA PRO A 13 13.86 -10.50 -7.16
C PRO A 13 13.56 -11.78 -6.36
N SER A 14 12.91 -11.63 -5.22
CA SER A 14 12.44 -12.78 -4.46
C SER A 14 11.22 -13.30 -5.20
N MET A 15 11.26 -14.54 -5.68
CA MET A 15 10.05 -15.24 -6.10
C MET A 15 9.04 -15.21 -4.95
N GLY A 16 8.06 -14.31 -5.00
CA GLY A 16 6.84 -14.32 -4.18
C GLY A 16 7.00 -14.54 -2.67
N VAL A 17 8.02 -13.99 -2.01
CA VAL A 17 8.18 -14.13 -0.55
C VAL A 17 7.61 -12.90 0.14
N GLY A 18 6.39 -13.01 0.67
CA GLY A 18 5.76 -11.96 1.46
C GLY A 18 4.34 -12.35 1.87
N THR A 19 3.78 -11.66 2.87
CA THR A 19 2.37 -11.82 3.26
C THR A 19 1.50 -11.04 2.27
N PRO A 20 0.70 -11.68 1.39
CA PRO A 20 0.05 -11.01 0.26
C PRO A 20 -0.84 -9.81 0.66
N GLN A 21 -1.47 -9.89 1.83
CA GLN A 21 -2.31 -8.82 2.39
C GLN A 21 -1.53 -7.50 2.56
N PHE A 22 -0.24 -7.57 2.88
CA PHE A 22 0.61 -6.41 3.15
C PHE A 22 1.56 -6.08 2.02
N MET A 23 1.70 -6.93 1.01
CA MET A 23 2.56 -6.67 -0.13
C MET A 23 2.16 -5.38 -0.88
N GLY A 24 3.10 -4.61 -1.44
CA GLY A 24 2.76 -3.46 -2.29
C GLY A 24 1.88 -3.86 -3.47
N TYR A 25 1.00 -2.97 -3.97
CA TYR A 25 0.08 -3.28 -5.06
C TYR A 25 0.81 -3.68 -6.35
N GLU A 26 1.92 -3.00 -6.68
CA GLU A 26 2.78 -3.35 -7.81
C GLU A 26 3.37 -4.76 -7.69
N LEU A 27 3.92 -5.10 -6.52
CA LEU A 27 4.51 -6.43 -6.27
C LEU A 27 3.47 -7.53 -6.34
N LEU A 28 2.24 -7.27 -5.88
CA LEU A 28 1.16 -8.24 -5.95
C LEU A 28 0.68 -8.47 -7.40
N ARG A 29 0.80 -7.46 -8.28
CA ARG A 29 0.40 -7.56 -9.69
C ARG A 29 1.48 -8.05 -10.63
N ALA A 30 2.75 -7.84 -10.31
CA ALA A 30 3.87 -8.12 -11.21
C ALA A 30 4.82 -9.14 -10.58
N GLU A 31 4.84 -10.35 -11.15
CA GLU A 31 5.69 -11.47 -10.70
C GLU A 31 7.21 -11.19 -10.78
N SER A 32 7.65 -10.09 -11.40
CA SER A 32 9.08 -9.84 -11.69
C SER A 32 9.57 -8.40 -11.45
N THR A 33 8.96 -7.67 -10.52
CA THR A 33 9.44 -6.32 -10.18
C THR A 33 10.57 -6.36 -9.14
N ARG A 34 11.61 -5.53 -9.33
CA ARG A 34 12.67 -5.32 -8.32
C ARG A 34 12.04 -4.68 -7.08
N HIS A 35 12.35 -5.20 -5.90
CA HIS A 35 11.88 -4.63 -4.64
C HIS A 35 12.44 -3.21 -4.44
N ARG A 36 11.58 -2.28 -4.01
CA ARG A 36 11.86 -0.85 -3.79
C ARG A 36 11.45 -0.42 -2.38
N LEU A 37 12.01 0.68 -1.89
CA LEU A 37 11.65 1.25 -0.58
C LEU A 37 10.16 1.63 -0.52
N SER A 38 9.61 2.15 -1.62
CA SER A 38 8.19 2.40 -1.78
C SER A 38 7.31 1.17 -1.50
N HIS A 39 7.79 -0.04 -1.76
CA HIS A 39 7.06 -1.28 -1.42
C HIS A 39 7.00 -1.51 0.09
N ASP A 40 8.11 -1.33 0.81
CA ASP A 40 8.14 -1.44 2.28
C ASP A 40 7.24 -0.39 2.94
N LEU A 41 7.24 0.84 2.41
CA LEU A 41 6.40 1.93 2.90
C LEU A 41 4.92 1.66 2.62
N GLU A 42 4.58 1.05 1.47
CA GLU A 42 3.21 0.64 1.17
C GLU A 42 2.77 -0.50 2.11
N SER A 43 3.67 -1.44 2.41
CA SER A 43 3.43 -2.47 3.43
C SER A 43 3.17 -1.87 4.81
N LEU A 44 3.95 -0.87 5.23
CA LEU A 44 3.73 -0.16 6.48
C LEU A 44 2.35 0.52 6.51
N PHE A 45 1.92 1.11 5.39
CA PHE A 45 0.58 1.67 5.26
C PHE A 45 -0.51 0.61 5.43
N TYR A 46 -0.40 -0.55 4.79
CA TYR A 46 -1.36 -1.65 4.96
C TYR A 46 -1.38 -2.20 6.40
N VAL A 47 -0.23 -2.26 7.08
CA VAL A 47 -0.17 -2.63 8.50
C VAL A 47 -0.88 -1.60 9.37
N ALA A 48 -0.69 -0.31 9.11
CA ALA A 48 -1.39 0.75 9.83
C ALA A 48 -2.92 0.64 9.66
N LEU A 49 -3.40 0.37 8.43
CA LEU A 49 -4.82 0.10 8.18
C LEU A 49 -5.31 -1.15 8.92
N TRP A 50 -4.46 -2.18 9.02
CA TRP A 50 -4.82 -3.42 9.70
C TRP A 50 -5.03 -3.22 11.19
N TRP A 51 -4.23 -2.37 11.82
CA TRP A 51 -4.42 -1.97 13.20
C TRP A 51 -5.56 -0.96 13.39
N ALA A 52 -5.80 -0.09 12.41
CA ALA A 52 -6.78 0.97 12.53
C ALA A 52 -8.23 0.52 12.26
N ARG A 53 -8.43 -0.60 11.56
CA ARG A 53 -9.77 -1.06 11.23
C ARG A 53 -10.53 -1.59 12.45
N VAL A 54 -11.85 -1.57 12.36
CA VAL A 54 -12.71 -2.36 13.25
C VAL A 54 -12.69 -3.84 12.86
N ASP A 55 -13.02 -4.72 13.80
CA ASP A 55 -13.19 -6.15 13.53
C ASP A 55 -14.31 -6.39 12.54
N ILE A 56 -14.10 -7.35 11.63
CA ILE A 56 -15.09 -7.73 10.63
C ILE A 56 -16.23 -8.49 11.30
N SER A 57 -17.43 -7.95 11.16
CA SER A 57 -18.67 -8.60 11.55
C SER A 57 -19.10 -9.64 10.51
N ARG A 58 -19.94 -10.60 10.91
CA ARG A 58 -20.52 -11.60 9.98
C ARG A 58 -21.27 -10.98 8.79
N LYS A 59 -21.76 -9.75 8.93
CA LYS A 59 -22.52 -9.04 7.88
C LYS A 59 -21.61 -8.46 6.78
N GLU A 60 -20.33 -8.31 7.06
CA GLU A 60 -19.33 -7.74 6.13
C GLU A 60 -18.63 -8.83 5.32
N LYS A 61 -18.98 -10.11 5.51
CA LYS A 61 -18.52 -11.22 4.68
C LYS A 61 -18.94 -10.99 3.23
N GLY A 62 -17.98 -11.11 2.30
CA GLY A 62 -18.17 -10.84 0.87
C GLY A 62 -17.99 -9.38 0.46
N THR A 63 -17.64 -8.48 1.38
CA THR A 63 -17.19 -7.12 1.03
C THR A 63 -15.73 -7.11 0.59
N LEU A 64 -15.29 -6.05 -0.09
CA LEU A 64 -13.88 -5.87 -0.46
C LEU A 64 -12.96 -5.86 0.77
N LEU A 65 -13.42 -5.35 1.93
CA LEU A 65 -12.67 -5.43 3.18
C LEU A 65 -12.47 -6.88 3.65
N ALA A 66 -13.51 -7.71 3.54
CA ALA A 66 -13.40 -9.14 3.84
C ALA A 66 -12.46 -9.86 2.86
N LEU A 67 -12.44 -9.47 1.58
CA LEU A 67 -11.47 -10.00 0.62
C LEU A 67 -10.02 -9.75 1.06
N TRP A 68 -9.74 -8.57 1.62
CA TRP A 68 -8.41 -8.26 2.15
C TRP A 68 -8.04 -9.04 3.40
N VAL A 69 -8.97 -9.19 4.34
CA VAL A 69 -8.70 -9.78 5.66
C VAL A 69 -8.77 -11.31 5.66
N GLU A 70 -9.74 -11.88 4.95
CA GLU A 70 -9.97 -13.33 4.90
C GLU A 70 -9.16 -14.02 3.79
N ALA A 71 -8.73 -13.26 2.78
CA ALA A 71 -7.86 -13.61 1.64
C ALA A 71 -7.77 -15.10 1.23
N ASN A 72 -8.39 -15.45 0.09
CA ASN A 72 -8.27 -16.77 -0.55
C ASN A 72 -7.50 -16.75 -1.89
N SER A 73 -7.17 -15.58 -2.45
CA SER A 73 -6.42 -15.44 -3.70
C SER A 73 -5.77 -14.06 -3.85
N ASP A 74 -4.71 -13.96 -4.67
CA ASP A 74 -4.06 -12.68 -5.00
C ASP A 74 -4.96 -11.74 -5.81
N ALA A 75 -5.90 -12.29 -6.57
CA ALA A 75 -6.88 -11.51 -7.34
C ALA A 75 -7.83 -10.72 -6.43
N ASP A 76 -8.32 -11.36 -5.36
CA ASP A 76 -9.18 -10.72 -4.36
C ASP A 76 -8.47 -9.57 -3.65
N LEU A 77 -7.18 -9.78 -3.34
CA LEU A 77 -6.33 -8.77 -2.73
C LEU A 77 -6.05 -7.60 -3.67
N CYS A 78 -5.85 -7.86 -4.96
CA CYS A 78 -5.69 -6.82 -5.97
C CYS A 78 -6.96 -5.97 -6.09
N LEU A 79 -8.14 -6.59 -6.09
CA LEU A 79 -9.43 -5.88 -6.16
C LEU A 79 -9.62 -4.92 -5.00
N PHE A 80 -9.31 -5.36 -3.77
CA PHE A 80 -9.38 -4.47 -2.61
C PHE A 80 -8.39 -3.31 -2.70
N LYS A 81 -7.10 -3.59 -2.98
CA LYS A 81 -6.07 -2.54 -3.04
C LYS A 81 -6.36 -1.52 -4.13
N GLU A 82 -6.83 -1.98 -5.29
CA GLU A 82 -7.27 -1.07 -6.35
C GLU A 82 -8.44 -0.18 -5.89
N ALA A 83 -9.48 -0.75 -5.28
CA ALA A 83 -10.60 0.02 -4.79
C ALA A 83 -10.20 1.02 -3.69
N LEU A 84 -9.30 0.63 -2.79
CA LEU A 84 -8.73 1.51 -1.75
C LEU A 84 -7.93 2.66 -2.36
N LEU A 85 -7.05 2.39 -3.33
CA LEU A 85 -6.26 3.44 -3.97
C LEU A 85 -7.15 4.37 -4.82
N ARG A 86 -8.31 3.90 -5.30
CA ARG A 86 -9.28 4.70 -6.06
C ARG A 86 -10.34 5.40 -5.22
N SER A 87 -10.50 5.07 -3.94
CA SER A 87 -11.57 5.62 -3.10
C SER A 87 -11.43 7.15 -2.93
N ALA A 88 -12.44 7.81 -2.37
CA ALA A 88 -12.33 9.22 -2.02
C ALA A 88 -11.65 9.39 -0.66
N HIS A 89 -11.97 8.49 0.29
CA HIS A 89 -11.43 8.39 1.64
C HIS A 89 -11.03 6.94 1.98
N VAL A 90 -10.05 6.75 2.86
CA VAL A 90 -9.71 5.44 3.41
C VAL A 90 -10.90 4.83 4.14
N SER A 91 -11.68 5.66 4.84
CA SER A 91 -12.88 5.24 5.57
C SER A 91 -13.99 4.66 4.69
N ASP A 92 -13.98 4.93 3.38
CA ASP A 92 -14.94 4.36 2.44
C ASP A 92 -14.74 2.86 2.26
N MET A 93 -13.51 2.39 2.49
CA MET A 93 -13.08 1.01 2.27
C MET A 93 -12.71 0.30 3.58
N VAL A 94 -12.23 1.04 4.56
CA VAL A 94 -11.75 0.53 5.84
C VAL A 94 -12.40 1.33 6.97
N PRO A 95 -13.46 0.81 7.62
CA PRO A 95 -14.08 1.46 8.75
C PRO A 95 -13.08 1.53 9.91
N LEU A 96 -12.71 2.74 10.30
CA LEU A 96 -11.68 2.98 11.31
C LEU A 96 -12.28 2.97 12.72
N TRP A 97 -11.62 2.32 13.68
CA TRP A 97 -11.96 2.46 15.10
C TRP A 97 -11.83 3.93 15.54
N ARG A 98 -12.66 4.35 16.51
CA ARG A 98 -12.74 5.77 16.93
C ARG A 98 -11.40 6.34 17.41
N GLY A 99 -10.52 5.50 17.97
CA GLY A 99 -9.19 5.88 18.44
C GLY A 99 -8.24 6.36 17.33
N PHE A 100 -8.52 6.02 16.07
CA PHE A 100 -7.71 6.49 14.93
C PHE A 100 -8.24 7.75 14.25
N GLY A 101 -9.36 8.32 14.68
CA GLY A 101 -10.00 9.44 13.97
C GLY A 101 -9.05 10.62 13.72
N ARG A 102 -8.14 10.89 14.65
CA ARG A 102 -7.12 11.94 14.53
C ARG A 102 -6.09 11.71 13.41
N PHE A 103 -5.92 10.47 12.95
CA PHE A 103 -4.98 10.08 11.90
C PHE A 103 -5.68 9.79 10.57
N ALA A 104 -7.00 9.98 10.47
CA ALA A 104 -7.74 9.68 9.24
C ALA A 104 -7.24 10.53 8.05
N GLY A 105 -6.94 11.82 8.28
CA GLY A 105 -6.38 12.69 7.26
C GLY A 105 -5.00 12.24 6.78
N HIS A 106 -4.15 11.74 7.68
CA HIS A 106 -2.85 11.15 7.34
C HIS A 106 -3.00 9.92 6.48
N LEU A 107 -3.92 9.02 6.83
CA LEU A 107 -4.20 7.84 6.02
C LEU A 107 -4.68 8.20 4.62
N ASP A 108 -5.50 9.24 4.49
CA ASP A 108 -5.92 9.77 3.19
C ASP A 108 -4.74 10.33 2.37
N ASN A 109 -3.85 11.09 3.01
CA ASN A 109 -2.65 11.62 2.36
C ASN A 109 -1.68 10.51 1.91
N LEU A 110 -1.47 9.49 2.77
CA LEU A 110 -0.67 8.32 2.43
C LEU A 110 -1.30 7.54 1.28
N ARG A 111 -2.61 7.31 1.31
CA ARG A 111 -3.32 6.65 0.20
C ARG A 111 -3.20 7.43 -1.10
N ASN A 112 -3.27 8.77 -1.07
CA ASN A 112 -3.03 9.59 -2.24
C ASN A 112 -1.60 9.47 -2.78
N LEU A 113 -0.60 9.38 -1.89
CA LEU A 113 0.79 9.14 -2.26
C LEU A 113 0.96 7.78 -2.96
N PHE A 114 0.39 6.70 -2.41
CA PHE A 114 0.47 5.37 -3.04
C PHE A 114 -0.39 5.24 -4.30
N ARG A 115 -1.51 5.96 -4.39
CA ARG A 115 -2.28 6.09 -5.63
C ARG A 115 -1.43 6.71 -6.73
N GLU A 116 -0.65 7.73 -6.39
CA GLU A 116 0.27 8.36 -7.33
C GLU A 116 1.38 7.41 -7.77
N ALA A 117 2.02 6.71 -6.80
CA ALA A 117 3.07 5.74 -7.09
C ALA A 117 2.59 4.58 -7.98
N ASN A 118 1.33 4.17 -7.85
CA ASN A 118 0.73 3.07 -8.60
C ASN A 118 -0.12 3.54 -9.80
N ARG A 119 -0.07 4.83 -10.17
CA ARG A 119 -0.98 5.41 -11.17
C ARG A 119 -0.95 4.69 -12.51
N THR A 120 0.22 4.27 -13.00
CA THR A 120 0.38 3.54 -14.27
C THR A 120 -0.35 2.20 -14.26
N LEU A 121 -0.36 1.51 -13.12
CA LEU A 121 -1.07 0.25 -12.92
C LEU A 121 -2.58 0.46 -12.83
N LEU A 122 -3.02 1.61 -12.32
CA LEU A 122 -4.43 2.00 -12.17
C LEU A 122 -5.06 2.56 -13.46
N GLY A 123 -4.36 2.57 -14.60
CA GLY A 123 -4.92 2.99 -15.90
C GLY A 123 -4.83 4.51 -16.19
N PRO A 124 -5.31 4.97 -17.36
CA PRO A 124 -4.89 6.24 -17.94
C PRO A 124 -5.47 7.45 -17.22
N GLY A 125 -4.57 8.24 -16.64
CA GLY A 125 -4.83 9.56 -16.10
C GLY A 125 -3.55 10.17 -15.52
N TYR A 126 -2.79 10.87 -16.37
CA TYR A 126 -1.57 11.66 -16.11
C TYR A 126 -0.20 10.95 -16.19
N THR A 127 0.55 11.29 -17.24
CA THR A 127 1.98 11.02 -17.42
C THR A 127 2.82 12.05 -16.65
N HIS A 128 3.08 11.77 -15.38
CA HIS A 128 4.27 12.27 -14.69
C HIS A 128 4.72 11.19 -13.72
N ASP A 129 5.88 10.60 -13.97
CA ASP A 129 6.62 9.83 -12.96
C ASP A 129 7.09 10.80 -11.88
N LEU A 130 6.19 11.16 -10.95
CA LEU A 130 6.49 12.12 -9.88
C LEU A 130 7.53 11.58 -8.90
N PHE A 131 7.69 10.26 -8.82
CA PHE A 131 8.61 9.59 -7.89
C PHE A 131 9.49 8.57 -8.60
N LYS A 132 10.51 9.07 -9.32
CA LYS A 132 11.67 8.24 -9.73
C LYS A 132 12.74 8.12 -8.63
N ASP A 133 12.69 9.02 -7.65
CA ASP A 133 13.63 9.09 -6.54
C ASP A 133 12.96 8.58 -5.26
N GLU A 134 13.43 7.42 -4.78
CA GLU A 134 12.93 6.78 -3.55
C GLU A 134 13.21 7.63 -2.30
N THR A 135 14.26 8.47 -2.31
CA THR A 135 14.59 9.37 -1.19
C THR A 135 13.55 10.48 -1.08
N VAL A 136 13.13 11.04 -2.21
CA VAL A 136 12.05 12.05 -2.27
C VAL A 136 10.74 11.42 -1.82
N PHE A 137 10.42 10.22 -2.31
CA PHE A 137 9.21 9.49 -1.92
C PHE A 137 9.17 9.25 -0.39
N ALA A 138 10.25 8.73 0.18
CA ALA A 138 10.36 8.49 1.61
C ALA A 138 10.28 9.79 2.42
N SER A 139 10.90 10.87 1.94
CA SER A 139 10.83 12.17 2.60
C SER A 139 9.41 12.72 2.65
N VAL A 140 8.65 12.59 1.55
CA VAL A 140 7.23 12.99 1.51
C VAL A 140 6.39 12.12 2.43
N PHE A 141 6.60 10.80 2.43
CA PHE A 141 5.93 9.87 3.34
C PHE A 141 6.15 10.26 4.82
N MET A 142 7.40 10.51 5.21
CA MET A 142 7.74 10.91 6.57
C MET A 142 7.20 12.29 6.93
N ALA A 143 7.19 13.24 5.98
CA ALA A 143 6.59 14.55 6.18
C ALA A 143 5.08 14.48 6.43
N ILE A 144 4.37 13.58 5.72
CA ILE A 144 2.96 13.30 5.99
C ILE A 144 2.81 12.84 7.44
N LEU A 145 3.55 11.81 7.87
CA LEU A 145 3.46 11.29 9.23
C LEU A 145 3.81 12.31 10.34
N ALA A 146 4.66 13.29 10.05
CA ALA A 146 5.12 14.29 11.01
C ALA A 146 4.22 15.54 11.08
N SER A 147 3.21 15.66 10.20
CA SER A 147 2.27 16.78 10.25
C SER A 147 1.28 16.61 11.42
N GLU A 148 1.08 17.64 12.23
CA GLU A 148 0.08 17.68 13.31
C GLU A 148 -1.14 18.52 12.92
#